data_AF-A0A7S0HX43-F1
#
_entry.id   AF-A0A7S0HX43-F1
#
_cell.length_a   1.000
_cell.length_b   1.000
_cell.length_c   1.000
_cell.angle_alpha   90.00
_cell.angle_beta   90.00
_cell.angle_gamma   90.00
#
_symmetry.space_group_name_H-M   'P 1'
#
loop_
_entity.id
_entity.type
_entity.pdbx_description
1 polymer ?
#
loop_
_entity_poly.entity_id
_entity_poly.type
_entity_poly.pdbx_seq_one_letter_code
_entity_poly.pdbx_strand_id
1 'polypeptide(L)'
;MHVMVVVTSLETRRQHAFLVSCPRICIGRVSLLELPMIGLDSIGNVNGVFAEMLRDLGLDLQLEDLVDLTHLSNDESLGIYTSPDSRDEFVRILLHSTIVPEADITRIYEQCGKSQDTTCKLHLLPLNELWRSTFDCKALSALCLYLNLVAVKVLPAIGSFVTPC
;
A
#
# COMPACT_ATOMS: atom_id res chain seq x y z
N MET A 1 -5.17 -5.48 -8.33
CA MET A 1 -5.13 -4.04 -7.98
C MET A 1 -3.94 -3.81 -7.07
N HIS A 2 -3.40 -2.59 -6.97
CA HIS A 2 -2.34 -2.31 -6.01
C HIS A 2 -2.89 -1.54 -4.81
N VAL A 3 -2.32 -1.76 -3.64
CA VAL A 3 -2.81 -1.16 -2.39
C VAL A 3 -1.67 -0.50 -1.64
N MET A 4 -1.91 0.74 -1.22
CA MET A 4 -1.10 1.45 -0.25
C MET A 4 -1.73 1.22 1.12
N VAL A 5 -0.99 0.59 2.03
CA VAL A 5 -1.44 0.39 3.41
C VAL A 5 -0.66 1.33 4.31
N VAL A 6 -1.35 2.30 4.91
CA VAL A 6 -0.78 3.30 5.81
C VAL A 6 -1.19 3.01 7.25
N VAL A 7 -0.21 2.76 8.10
CA VAL A 7 -0.40 2.58 9.54
C VAL A 7 0.07 3.84 10.26
N THR A 8 -0.83 4.47 11.01
CA THR A 8 -0.52 5.68 11.78
C THR A 8 -0.41 5.34 13.26
N SER A 9 0.66 5.80 13.91
CA SER A 9 0.82 5.71 15.35
C SER A 9 -0.24 6.54 16.07
N LEU A 10 -0.94 5.95 17.03
CA LEU A 10 -1.89 6.66 17.88
C LEU A 10 -1.21 7.76 18.69
N GLU A 11 -0.03 7.46 19.24
CA GLU A 11 0.72 8.30 20.17
C GLU A 11 1.54 9.37 19.45
N THR A 12 2.27 9.00 18.40
CA THR A 12 3.23 9.90 17.75
C THR A 12 2.68 10.55 16.48
N ARG A 13 1.55 10.04 15.96
CA ARG A 13 0.98 10.40 14.65
C ARG A 13 1.93 10.19 13.47
N ARG A 14 3.04 9.47 13.68
CA ARG A 14 3.95 9.07 12.60
C ARG A 14 3.28 8.00 11.75
N GLN A 15 3.47 8.14 10.45
CA GLN A 15 2.91 7.22 9.47
C GLN A 15 3.98 6.31 8.92
N HIS A 16 3.58 5.07 8.73
CA HIS A 16 4.36 4.03 8.10
C HIS A 16 3.58 3.42 6.96
N ALA A 17 4.28 2.94 5.94
CA ALA A 17 3.69 2.28 4.80
C ALA A 17 4.33 0.92 4.58
N PHE A 18 3.51 -0.03 4.15
CA PHE A 18 4.01 -1.35 3.74
C PHE A 18 4.44 -1.35 2.29
N LEU A 19 5.60 -1.94 2.03
CA LEU A 19 6.05 -2.36 0.71
C LEU A 19 6.44 -3.83 0.75
N VAL A 20 6.47 -4.46 -0.43
CA VAL A 20 6.98 -5.83 -0.58
C VAL A 20 8.25 -5.81 -1.41
N SER A 21 9.22 -6.64 -1.07
CA SER A 21 10.38 -6.87 -1.91
C SER A 21 10.28 -8.23 -2.57
N CYS A 22 10.14 -8.26 -3.88
CA CYS A 22 10.02 -9.48 -4.67
C CYS A 22 11.09 -9.54 -5.76
N PRO A 23 11.47 -10.74 -6.26
CA PRO A 23 12.27 -10.85 -7.46
C PRO A 23 11.47 -10.42 -8.68
N ARG A 24 12.10 -9.63 -9.54
CA ARG A 24 11.57 -9.18 -10.85
C ARG A 24 12.57 -9.54 -11.94
N ILE A 25 12.40 -10.75 -12.48
CA ILE A 25 13.27 -11.34 -13.51
C ILE A 25 13.35 -10.43 -14.73
N CYS A 26 12.22 -9.83 -15.15
CA CYS A 26 12.13 -8.96 -16.33
C CYS A 26 13.05 -7.73 -16.29
N ILE A 27 13.48 -7.28 -15.10
CA ILE A 27 14.40 -6.15 -14.94
C ILE A 27 15.73 -6.59 -14.30
N GLY A 28 15.99 -7.90 -14.24
CA GLY A 28 17.23 -8.46 -13.68
C GLY A 28 17.45 -8.15 -12.20
N ARG A 29 16.38 -7.93 -11.42
CA ARG A 29 16.50 -7.63 -9.98
C ARG A 29 16.00 -8.78 -9.12
N VAL A 30 16.86 -9.27 -8.23
CA VAL A 30 16.54 -10.28 -7.21
C VAL A 30 15.65 -9.72 -6.10
N SER A 31 15.63 -8.40 -5.93
CA SER A 31 14.78 -7.71 -4.97
C SER A 31 14.45 -6.32 -5.50
N LEU A 32 13.18 -6.08 -5.78
CA LEU A 32 12.62 -4.75 -6.02
C LEU A 32 11.62 -4.48 -4.91
N LEU A 33 11.86 -3.42 -4.15
CA LEU A 33 10.89 -2.92 -3.19
C LEU A 33 9.78 -2.20 -3.95
N GLU A 34 8.53 -2.64 -3.83
CA GLU A 34 7.42 -2.21 -4.66
C GLU A 34 6.12 -2.14 -3.89
N LEU A 35 5.15 -1.39 -4.43
CA LEU A 35 3.81 -1.37 -3.90
C LEU A 35 3.19 -2.77 -4.07
N PRO A 36 2.60 -3.34 -3.02
CA PRO A 36 2.02 -4.67 -3.11
C PRO A 36 0.76 -4.70 -3.96
N MET A 37 0.53 -5.87 -4.55
CA MET A 37 -0.69 -6.19 -5.27
C MET A 37 -1.61 -7.03 -4.40
N ILE A 38 -2.92 -6.77 -4.49
CA ILE A 38 -3.98 -7.63 -3.97
C ILE A 38 -4.86 -8.13 -5.11
N GLY A 39 -5.36 -9.36 -4.94
CA GLY A 39 -6.38 -9.95 -5.79
C GLY A 39 -7.73 -9.98 -5.08
N LEU A 40 -8.76 -10.39 -5.80
CA LEU A 40 -10.06 -10.75 -5.26
C LEU A 40 -10.34 -12.22 -5.56
N ASP A 41 -11.01 -12.93 -4.65
CA ASP A 41 -11.49 -14.29 -4.89
C ASP A 41 -12.82 -14.29 -5.66
N SER A 42 -13.40 -15.49 -5.90
CA SER A 42 -14.65 -15.63 -6.65
C SER A 42 -15.89 -15.07 -5.95
N ILE A 43 -15.79 -14.75 -4.66
CA ILE A 43 -16.88 -14.18 -3.84
C ILE A 43 -16.61 -12.72 -3.45
N GLY A 44 -15.50 -12.15 -3.90
CA GLY A 44 -15.16 -10.74 -3.75
C GLY A 44 -14.26 -10.39 -2.56
N ASN A 45 -13.72 -11.37 -1.82
CA ASN A 45 -12.82 -11.08 -0.70
C ASN A 45 -11.40 -10.74 -1.19
N VAL A 46 -10.73 -9.87 -0.44
CA VAL A 46 -9.32 -9.54 -0.67
C VAL A 46 -8.44 -10.78 -0.44
N ASN A 47 -7.62 -11.12 -1.43
CA ASN A 47 -6.72 -12.27 -1.38
C ASN A 47 -5.30 -11.95 -1.87
N GLY A 48 -4.45 -12.96 -1.79
CA GLY A 48 -3.09 -12.95 -2.31
C GLY A 48 -2.04 -12.84 -1.21
N VAL A 49 -0.78 -13.07 -1.61
CA VAL A 49 0.37 -13.20 -0.71
C VAL A 49 0.49 -12.02 0.26
N PHE A 50 0.26 -10.79 -0.21
CA PHE A 50 0.33 -9.62 0.66
C PHE A 50 -0.79 -9.57 1.71
N ALA A 51 -2.01 -9.95 1.34
CA ALA A 51 -3.14 -9.98 2.26
C ALA A 51 -2.94 -11.05 3.35
N GLU A 52 -2.40 -12.21 2.97
CA GLU A 52 -2.02 -13.27 3.92
C GLU A 52 -0.92 -12.80 4.89
N MET A 53 0.14 -12.16 4.38
CA MET A 53 1.21 -11.58 5.21
C MET A 53 0.68 -10.54 6.21
N LEU A 54 -0.28 -9.70 5.82
CA LEU A 54 -0.88 -8.73 6.74
C LEU A 54 -1.78 -9.41 7.79
N ARG A 55 -2.56 -10.43 7.39
CA ARG A 55 -3.42 -11.20 8.29
C ARG A 55 -2.61 -11.86 9.40
N ASP A 56 -1.43 -12.38 9.10
CA ASP A 56 -0.49 -12.95 10.08
C ASP A 56 0.02 -11.91 11.10
N LEU A 57 -0.02 -10.62 10.73
CA LEU A 57 0.35 -9.50 11.61
C LEU A 57 -0.85 -8.97 12.41
N GLY A 58 -2.04 -9.51 12.18
CA GLY A 58 -3.30 -9.07 12.78
C GLY A 58 -3.96 -7.90 12.04
N LEU A 59 -3.58 -7.64 10.79
CA LEU A 59 -4.18 -6.62 9.93
C LEU A 59 -4.96 -7.31 8.81
N ASP A 60 -6.29 -7.28 8.89
CA ASP A 60 -7.14 -7.87 7.86
C ASP A 60 -7.61 -6.77 6.89
N LEU A 61 -7.41 -6.99 5.60
CA LEU A 61 -7.88 -6.08 4.56
C LEU A 61 -9.25 -6.53 4.08
N GLN A 62 -10.25 -5.67 4.25
CA GLN A 62 -11.59 -5.86 3.69
C GLN A 62 -11.80 -4.89 2.54
N LEU A 63 -12.56 -5.30 1.52
CA LEU A 63 -12.72 -4.52 0.29
C LEU A 63 -13.46 -3.19 0.56
N GLU A 64 -14.42 -3.21 1.46
CA GLU A 64 -15.20 -2.07 1.93
C GLU A 64 -14.36 -1.01 2.65
N ASP A 65 -13.20 -1.38 3.21
CA ASP A 65 -12.28 -0.47 3.88
C ASP A 65 -11.26 0.16 2.92
N LEU A 66 -11.33 -0.17 1.63
CA LEU A 66 -10.40 0.31 0.62
C LEU A 66 -10.95 1.53 -0.11
N VAL A 67 -10.14 2.58 -0.15
CA VAL A 67 -10.44 3.82 -0.88
C VAL A 67 -9.68 3.84 -2.20
N ASP A 68 -10.37 4.04 -3.33
CA ASP A 68 -9.73 4.13 -4.64
C ASP A 68 -9.11 5.53 -4.85
N LEU A 69 -7.79 5.64 -4.63
CA LEU A 69 -7.05 6.90 -4.80
C LEU A 69 -7.06 7.39 -6.25
N THR A 70 -7.03 6.44 -7.20
CA THR A 70 -7.05 6.77 -8.62
C THR A 70 -8.38 7.40 -9.02
N HIS A 71 -9.49 6.84 -8.55
CA HIS A 71 -10.83 7.41 -8.76
C HIS A 71 -10.96 8.77 -8.08
N LEU A 72 -10.61 8.89 -6.79
CA LEU A 72 -10.71 10.17 -6.05
C LEU A 72 -9.87 11.30 -6.66
N SER A 73 -8.77 10.98 -7.34
CA SER A 73 -7.92 11.98 -7.99
C SER A 73 -8.46 12.45 -9.34
N ASN A 74 -9.22 11.60 -10.03
CA ASN A 74 -9.83 11.86 -11.32
C ASN A 74 -10.93 10.82 -11.59
N ASP A 75 -12.19 11.24 -11.47
CA ASP A 75 -13.35 10.35 -11.59
C ASP A 75 -13.46 9.68 -12.97
N GLU A 76 -12.88 10.28 -14.02
CA GLU A 76 -12.86 9.72 -15.38
C GLU A 76 -11.70 8.73 -15.60
N SER A 77 -10.80 8.58 -14.62
CA SER A 77 -9.63 7.72 -14.74
C SER A 77 -9.96 6.24 -14.51
N LEU A 78 -9.50 5.39 -15.43
CA LEU A 78 -9.50 3.93 -15.22
C LEU A 78 -8.46 3.50 -14.18
N GLY A 79 -7.39 4.29 -14.03
CA GLY A 79 -6.20 4.02 -13.22
C GLY A 79 -4.98 4.78 -13.75
N ILE A 80 -3.80 4.52 -13.19
CA ILE A 80 -2.55 5.06 -13.72
C ILE A 80 -2.00 4.16 -14.84
N TYR A 81 -1.44 4.76 -15.90
CA TYR A 81 -0.66 4.04 -16.88
C TYR A 81 0.81 4.01 -16.46
N THR A 82 1.44 2.83 -16.54
CA THR A 82 2.85 2.67 -16.15
C THR A 82 3.82 2.80 -17.32
N SER A 83 3.37 2.52 -18.55
CA SER A 83 4.12 2.71 -19.80
C SER A 83 3.13 2.82 -20.99
N PRO A 84 2.44 3.96 -21.14
CA PRO A 84 1.34 4.13 -22.11
C PRO A 84 1.78 4.07 -23.58
N ASP A 85 3.07 4.14 -23.85
CA ASP A 85 3.67 3.96 -25.17
C ASP A 85 3.75 2.49 -25.60
N SER A 86 3.77 1.56 -24.64
CA SER A 86 3.96 0.13 -24.89
C SER A 86 2.76 -0.73 -24.53
N ARG A 87 1.94 -0.29 -23.56
CA ARG A 87 0.78 -1.04 -23.06
C ARG A 87 -0.38 -0.11 -22.74
N ASP A 88 -1.59 -0.58 -23.03
CA ASP A 88 -2.85 -0.02 -22.55
C ASP A 88 -3.23 -0.51 -21.14
N GLU A 89 -2.31 -1.20 -20.46
CA GLU A 89 -2.47 -1.68 -19.10
C GLU A 89 -2.47 -0.50 -18.11
N PHE A 90 -3.58 -0.36 -17.39
CA PHE A 90 -3.73 0.58 -16.30
C PHE A 90 -3.75 -0.13 -14.94
N VAL A 91 -3.36 0.59 -13.90
CA VAL A 91 -3.34 0.09 -12.53
C VAL A 91 -4.17 1.01 -11.64
N ARG A 92 -5.13 0.42 -10.92
CA ARG A 92 -5.80 1.09 -9.80
C ARG A 92 -4.96 1.04 -8.54
N ILE A 93 -4.92 2.17 -7.84
CA ILE A 93 -4.25 2.30 -6.54
C ILE A 93 -5.32 2.50 -5.48
N LEU A 94 -5.42 1.53 -4.60
CA LEU A 94 -6.29 1.57 -3.43
C LEU A 94 -5.50 2.02 -2.20
N LEU A 95 -6.20 2.55 -1.20
CA LEU A 95 -5.66 2.93 0.10
C LEU A 95 -6.42 2.17 1.18
N HIS A 96 -5.67 1.54 2.08
CA HIS A 96 -6.15 1.20 3.41
C HIS A 96 -5.40 2.06 4.43
N SER A 97 -6.10 2.70 5.35
CA SER A 97 -5.47 3.48 6.41
C SER A 97 -6.02 3.11 7.77
N THR A 98 -5.12 2.83 8.71
CA THR A 98 -5.49 2.45 10.07
C THR A 98 -4.63 3.18 11.10
N ILE A 99 -5.14 3.27 12.32
CA ILE A 99 -4.44 3.84 13.48
C ILE A 99 -4.24 2.71 14.48
N VAL A 100 -3.00 2.53 14.94
CA VAL A 100 -2.66 1.49 15.93
C VAL A 100 -1.72 2.07 17.00
N PRO A 101 -1.66 1.45 18.19
CA PRO A 101 -0.66 1.78 19.20
C PRO A 101 0.78 1.65 18.68
N GLU A 102 1.69 2.48 19.16
CA GLU A 102 3.12 2.42 18.82
C GLU A 102 3.73 1.05 19.14
N ALA A 103 3.23 0.39 20.18
CA ALA A 103 3.63 -0.98 20.54
C ALA A 103 3.31 -1.97 19.41
N ASP A 104 2.17 -1.82 18.73
CA ASP A 104 1.81 -2.66 17.59
C ASP A 104 2.67 -2.36 16.37
N ILE A 105 3.01 -1.08 16.11
CA ILE A 105 3.95 -0.72 15.03
C ILE A 105 5.31 -1.38 15.26
N THR A 106 5.81 -1.35 16.50
CA THR A 106 7.07 -1.98 16.88
C THR A 106 7.01 -3.50 16.66
N ARG A 107 5.94 -4.15 17.13
CA ARG A 107 5.71 -5.59 16.92
C ARG A 107 5.66 -5.94 15.44
N ILE A 108 4.90 -5.18 14.64
CA ILE A 108 4.76 -5.36 13.20
C ILE A 108 6.13 -5.22 12.51
N TYR A 109 6.90 -4.18 12.86
CA TYR A 109 8.23 -3.94 12.29
C TYR A 109 9.18 -5.11 12.58
N GLU A 110 9.16 -5.66 13.79
CA GLU A 110 9.96 -6.83 14.15
C GLU A 110 9.54 -8.11 13.43
N GLN A 111 8.27 -8.24 13.04
CA GLN A 111 7.75 -9.40 12.31
C GLN A 111 7.96 -9.29 10.79
N CYS A 112 8.09 -8.07 10.26
CA CYS A 112 8.41 -7.84 8.86
C CYS A 112 9.71 -8.56 8.45
N GLY A 113 9.72 -9.13 7.24
CA GLY A 113 10.87 -9.86 6.70
C GLY A 113 11.15 -11.25 7.30
N LYS A 114 10.39 -11.70 8.31
CA LYS A 114 10.56 -13.03 8.95
C LYS A 114 9.75 -14.16 8.30
N SER A 115 8.81 -13.87 7.39
CA SER A 115 8.06 -14.91 6.66
C SER A 115 9.02 -15.78 5.86
N GLN A 116 9.06 -17.09 6.17
CA GLN A 116 10.00 -18.05 5.57
C GLN A 116 9.46 -18.69 4.28
N ASP A 117 8.15 -18.62 4.04
CA ASP A 117 7.48 -19.49 3.07
C ASP A 117 7.11 -18.80 1.75
N THR A 118 7.58 -17.58 1.52
CA THR A 118 7.27 -16.83 0.29
C THR A 118 8.51 -16.21 -0.33
N THR A 119 8.50 -16.05 -1.67
CA THR A 119 9.60 -15.42 -2.41
C THR A 119 9.69 -13.91 -2.18
N CYS A 120 8.63 -13.32 -1.62
CA CYS A 120 8.55 -11.89 -1.32
C CYS A 120 8.73 -11.64 0.17
N LYS A 121 9.28 -10.48 0.53
CA LYS A 121 9.41 -10.06 1.94
C LYS A 121 8.63 -8.79 2.19
N LEU A 122 7.92 -8.73 3.31
CA LEU A 122 7.21 -7.56 3.75
C LEU A 122 8.16 -6.58 4.46
N HIS A 123 8.00 -5.28 4.19
CA HIS A 123 8.75 -4.19 4.82
C HIS A 123 7.79 -3.12 5.31
N LEU A 124 7.99 -2.65 6.54
CA LEU A 124 7.33 -1.46 7.07
C LEU A 124 8.33 -0.31 7.11
N LEU A 125 7.99 0.81 6.46
CA LEU A 125 8.88 1.97 6.34
C LEU A 125 8.20 3.24 6.84
N PRO A 126 8.94 4.20 7.42
CA PRO A 126 8.43 5.55 7.62
C PRO A 126 7.93 6.12 6.27
N LEU A 127 6.71 6.65 6.25
CA LEU A 127 6.07 7.13 5.02
C LEU A 127 6.89 8.24 4.33
N ASN A 128 7.54 9.09 5.13
CA ASN A 128 8.39 10.18 4.65
C ASN A 128 9.70 9.70 3.98
N GLU A 129 10.09 8.43 4.16
CA GLU A 129 11.27 7.85 3.49
C GLU A 129 10.89 7.00 2.27
N LEU A 130 9.59 6.76 2.02
CA LEU A 130 9.11 5.88 0.95
C LEU A 130 9.67 6.30 -0.42
N TRP A 131 9.60 7.60 -0.75
CA TRP A 131 10.01 8.14 -2.06
C TRP A 131 11.49 7.93 -2.40
N ARG A 132 12.34 7.71 -1.39
CA ARG A 132 13.78 7.46 -1.55
C ARG A 132 14.13 5.97 -1.51
N SER A 133 13.20 5.16 -1.04
CA SER A 133 13.42 3.74 -0.74
C SER A 133 13.06 2.82 -1.90
N THR A 134 12.37 3.33 -2.92
CA THR A 134 11.92 2.54 -4.07
C THR A 134 12.02 3.31 -5.38
N PHE A 135 12.14 2.56 -6.48
CA PHE A 135 12.02 3.05 -7.86
C PHE A 135 10.72 2.58 -8.52
N ASP A 136 9.82 1.95 -7.77
CA ASP A 136 8.56 1.45 -8.28
C ASP A 136 7.59 2.61 -8.56
N CYS A 137 7.22 2.77 -9.83
CA CYS A 137 6.35 3.86 -10.26
C CYS A 137 4.98 3.82 -9.56
N LYS A 138 4.48 2.63 -9.21
CA LYS A 138 3.18 2.46 -8.53
C LYS A 138 3.27 2.99 -7.10
N ALA A 139 4.32 2.65 -6.37
CA ALA A 139 4.57 3.18 -5.03
C ALA A 139 4.74 4.70 -5.03
N LEU A 140 5.52 5.25 -5.97
CA LEU A 140 5.71 6.69 -6.08
C LEU A 140 4.41 7.43 -6.48
N SER A 141 3.62 6.84 -7.38
CA SER A 141 2.31 7.37 -7.76
C SER A 141 1.34 7.33 -6.59
N ALA A 142 1.29 6.23 -5.83
CA ALA A 142 0.45 6.10 -4.65
C ALA A 142 0.77 7.18 -3.61
N LEU A 143 2.06 7.40 -3.33
CA LEU A 143 2.50 8.46 -2.42
C LEU A 143 2.10 9.85 -2.94
N CYS A 144 2.27 10.12 -4.23
CA CYS A 144 1.89 11.39 -4.83
C CYS A 144 0.38 11.66 -4.69
N LEU A 145 -0.46 10.68 -5.07
CA LEU A 145 -1.90 10.78 -4.94
C LEU A 145 -2.32 10.97 -3.48
N TYR A 146 -1.78 10.16 -2.57
CA TYR A 146 -2.06 10.24 -1.14
C TYR A 146 -1.75 11.63 -0.59
N LEU A 147 -0.53 12.14 -0.80
CA LEU A 147 -0.09 13.43 -0.27
C LEU A 147 -0.92 14.59 -0.84
N ASN A 148 -1.26 14.56 -2.13
CA ASN A 148 -2.09 15.60 -2.74
C ASN A 148 -3.53 15.56 -2.24
N LEU A 149 -4.15 14.38 -2.16
CA LEU A 149 -5.51 14.21 -1.64
C LEU A 149 -5.63 14.62 -0.17
N VAL A 150 -4.57 14.39 0.62
CA VAL A 150 -4.45 14.93 1.98
C VAL A 150 -4.31 16.45 1.97
N ALA A 151 -3.45 17.01 1.10
CA ALA A 151 -3.23 18.45 1.01
C ALA A 151 -4.50 19.23 0.61
N VAL A 152 -5.33 18.65 -0.28
CA VAL A 152 -6.63 19.23 -0.67
C VAL A 152 -7.79 18.81 0.24
N LYS A 153 -7.52 18.09 1.34
CA LYS A 153 -8.49 17.66 2.37
C LYS A 153 -9.61 16.76 1.86
N VAL A 154 -9.38 16.04 0.76
CA VAL A 154 -10.26 14.95 0.32
C VAL A 154 -10.06 13.72 1.20
N LEU A 155 -8.80 13.42 1.52
CA LEU A 155 -8.46 12.48 2.57
C LEU A 155 -8.25 13.21 3.90
N PRO A 156 -8.54 12.56 5.03
CA PRO A 156 -8.25 13.14 6.33
C PRO A 156 -6.76 13.46 6.45
N ALA A 157 -6.46 14.58 7.11
CA ALA A 157 -5.08 14.96 7.42
C ALA A 157 -4.37 13.83 8.18
N ILE A 158 -3.05 13.77 8.04
CA ILE A 158 -2.16 12.82 8.73
C ILE A 158 -2.61 12.60 10.19
N GLY A 159 -3.17 11.42 10.49
CA GLY A 159 -3.70 11.06 11.81
C GLY A 159 -5.17 11.40 12.11
N SER A 160 -5.97 11.83 11.14
CA SER A 160 -7.42 11.92 11.29
C SER A 160 -8.13 10.74 10.62
N PHE A 161 -9.28 10.36 11.17
CA PHE A 161 -10.01 9.12 10.86
C PHE A 161 -10.47 9.07 9.40
N VAL A 162 -10.30 7.91 8.74
CA VAL A 162 -11.12 7.53 7.60
C VAL A 162 -12.31 6.78 8.20
N THR A 163 -13.46 7.44 8.36
CA THR A 163 -14.71 6.71 8.58
C THR A 163 -15.19 6.22 7.22
N PRO A 164 -15.46 4.91 7.05
CA PRO A 164 -16.19 4.44 5.87
C PRO A 164 -17.54 5.16 5.84
N CYS A 165 -17.91 5.70 4.67
CA CYS A 165 -19.20 6.33 4.43
C CYS A 165 -20.31 5.29 4.42
#